data_AF-A0A8J2JCJ9-F1
#
_entry.id   AF-A0A8J2JCJ9-F1
#
_cell.length_a   1.000
_cell.length_b   1.000
_cell.length_c   1.000
_cell.angle_alpha   90.00
_cell.angle_beta   90.00
_cell.angle_gamma   90.00
#
_symmetry.space_group_name_H-M   'P 1'
#
loop_
_entity.id
_entity.type
_entity.pdbx_description
1 polymer ?
#
loop_
_entity_poly.entity_id
_entity_poly.type
_entity_poly.pdbx_seq_one_letter_code
_entity_poly.pdbx_strand_id
1 'polypeptide(L)' 'MTILQTLKSIASVKIPRYAKLPSSKLQLLGFCDASEKAYAAAVYLKSVNADEVSINLLIAKTRVAPKKQETLPRLELC' A
#
# COMPACT_ATOMS: atom_id res chain seq x y z
N MET A 1 6.64 22.04 9.79
CA MET A 1 5.39 21.25 9.88
C MET A 1 5.66 20.08 10.84
N THR A 2 5.30 20.20 12.11
CA THR A 2 5.63 19.18 13.13
C THR A 2 4.62 18.04 13.09
N ILE A 3 5.08 16.79 13.28
CA ILE A 3 4.26 15.56 13.28
C ILE A 3 3.02 15.66 14.20
N LEU A 4 3.12 16.44 15.28
CA LEU A 4 2.01 16.67 16.22
C LEU A 4 0.82 17.43 15.59
N GLN A 5 1.07 18.31 14.62
CA GLN A 5 -0.01 19.03 13.93
C GLN A 5 -0.75 18.13 12.93
N THR A 6 -0.04 17.26 12.21
CA THR A 6 -0.64 16.30 11.26
C THR A 6 -1.43 15.18 11.95
N LEU A 7 -1.09 14.83 13.19
CA LEU A 7 -1.87 13.87 13.98
C LEU A 7 -3.31 14.35 14.22
N LYS A 8 -3.55 15.66 14.38
CA LYS A 8 -4.91 16.18 14.58
C LYS A 8 -5.81 15.95 13.36
N SER A 9 -5.24 16.00 12.14
CA SER A 9 -6.00 15.72 10.92
C SER A 9 -6.40 14.26 10.75
N ILE A 10 -5.77 13.31 11.46
CA ILE A 10 -6.08 11.88 11.32
C ILE A 10 -7.53 11.56 11.71
N ALA A 11 -8.10 12.31 12.66
CA ALA A 11 -9.47 12.13 13.12
C ALA A 11 -10.51 12.39 12.01
N SER A 12 -10.14 13.19 11.00
CA SER A 12 -11.01 13.47 9.84
C SER A 12 -10.86 12.46 8.71
N VAL A 13 -9.86 11.58 8.77
CA VAL A 13 -9.63 10.57 7.74
C VAL A 13 -10.70 9.50 7.83
N LYS A 14 -11.50 9.37 6.78
CA LYS A 14 -12.50 8.30 6.63
C LYS A 14 -11.97 7.27 5.65
N ILE A 15 -11.88 6.02 6.09
CA ILE A 15 -11.50 4.90 5.24
C ILE A 15 -12.76 4.09 4.91
N PRO A 16 -13.18 4.04 3.64
CA PRO A 16 -14.35 3.26 3.25
C PRO A 16 -14.08 1.76 3.47
N ARG A 17 -15.02 1.07 4.12
CA ARG A 17 -14.91 -0.36 4.40
C ARG A 17 -15.05 -1.22 3.14
N TYR A 18 -15.68 -0.69 2.09
CA TYR A 18 -15.87 -1.36 0.82
C TYR A 18 -14.98 -0.72 -0.24
N ALA A 19 -14.04 -1.50 -0.77
CA ALA A 19 -12.96 -1.00 -1.64
C ALA A 19 -13.19 -1.28 -3.14
N LYS A 20 -14.37 -1.80 -3.51
CA LYS A 20 -14.70 -2.14 -4.89
C LYS A 20 -15.94 -1.41 -5.38
N LEU A 21 -16.03 -1.24 -6.70
CA LEU A 21 -17.24 -0.73 -7.34
C LEU A 21 -18.23 -1.88 -7.61
N PRO A 22 -19.54 -1.60 -7.69
CA PRO A 22 -20.52 -2.58 -8.14
C PRO A 22 -20.23 -3.03 -9.59
N SER A 23 -20.39 -4.33 -9.86
CA SER A 23 -20.24 -4.93 -11.20
C SER A 23 -18.94 -4.56 -11.94
N SER A 24 -17.86 -4.32 -11.19
CA SER A 24 -16.58 -3.90 -11.76
C SER A 24 -15.64 -5.07 -12.02
N LYS A 25 -14.83 -4.96 -13.07
CA LYS A 25 -13.64 -5.79 -13.25
C LYS A 25 -12.58 -5.38 -12.22
N LEU A 26 -11.99 -6.37 -11.57
CA LEU A 26 -11.02 -6.16 -10.49
C LEU A 26 -9.60 -6.51 -10.96
N GLN A 27 -8.63 -5.70 -10.54
CA GLN A 27 -7.21 -5.94 -10.72
C GLN A 27 -6.49 -5.64 -9.40
N LEU A 28 -5.62 -6.57 -8.98
CA LEU A 28 -4.70 -6.31 -7.88
C LEU A 28 -3.41 -5.74 -8.45
N LEU A 29 -3.00 -4.57 -7.97
CA LEU A 29 -1.76 -3.90 -8.34
C LEU A 29 -0.82 -3.99 -7.15
N GLY A 30 0.19 -4.86 -7.26
CA GLY A 30 1.25 -5.00 -6.26
C GLY A 30 2.43 -4.12 -6.62
N PHE A 31 2.92 -3.37 -5.64
CA PHE A 31 4.15 -2.59 -5.72
C PHE A 31 5.05 -3.01 -4.56
N CYS A 32 6.33 -3.17 -4.83
CA CYS A 32 7.34 -3.45 -3.81
C CYS A 32 8.59 -2.64 -4.08
N ASP A 33 9.31 -2.32 -3.00
CA ASP A 33 10.61 -1.69 -3.07
C ASP A 33 11.47 -2.21 -1.91
N ALA A 34 12.76 -2.34 -2.15
CA ALA A 34 13.71 -2.86 -1.19
C ALA A 34 15.00 -2.05 -1.19
N SER A 35 15.62 -1.99 -0.02
CA SER A 35 16.93 -1.40 0.20
C SER A 35 17.68 -2.24 1.23
N GLU A 36 18.98 -1.98 1.38
CA GLU A 36 19.80 -2.63 2.42
C GLU A 36 19.30 -2.35 3.85
N LYS A 37 18.45 -1.34 4.06
CA LYS A 37 17.95 -0.93 5.38
C LYS A 37 16.54 -1.41 5.67
N ALA A 38 15.69 -1.50 4.66
CA ALA A 38 14.28 -1.84 4.79
C ALA A 38 13.69 -2.27 3.45
N TYR A 39 12.59 -3.02 3.51
CA TYR A 39 11.77 -3.38 2.36
C TYR A 39 10.31 -3.13 2.68
N ALA A 40 9.53 -2.85 1.64
CA ALA A 40 8.12 -2.56 1.75
C ALA A 40 7.33 -3.07 0.54
N ALA A 41 6.07 -3.38 0.77
CA ALA A 41 5.12 -3.73 -0.27
C ALA A 41 3.77 -3.08 -0.02
N ALA A 42 3.07 -2.72 -1.10
CA ALA A 42 1.72 -2.18 -1.08
C ALA A 42 0.87 -2.86 -2.17
N VAL A 43 -0.36 -3.21 -1.83
CA VAL A 43 -1.33 -3.82 -2.75
C VAL A 43 -2.54 -2.92 -2.86
N TYR A 44 -2.84 -2.50 -4.09
CA TYR A 44 -4.02 -1.73 -4.43
C TYR A 44 -5.04 -2.59 -5.16
N LEU A 45 -6.33 -2.32 -4.91
CA LEU A 45 -7.43 -2.84 -5.69
C LEU A 45 -7.86 -1.77 -6.70
N LYS A 46 -7.65 -2.06 -7.98
CA LYS A 46 -8.23 -1.29 -9.07
C LYS A 46 -9.54 -1.94 -9.48
N SER A 47 -10.62 -1.18 -9.38
CA SER A 47 -11.97 -1.57 -9.80
C SER A 47 -12.38 -0.71 -10.98
N VAL A 48 -12.79 -1.33 -12.08
CA VAL A 48 -13.24 -0.64 -13.30
C VAL A 48 -14.64 -1.11 -13.66
N ASN A 49 -15.62 -0.21 -13.67
CA ASN A 49 -16.93 -0.45 -14.27
C ASN A 49 -17.10 0.46 -15.51
N ALA A 50 -18.32 0.62 -16.03
CA ALA A 50 -18.58 1.41 -17.23
C ALA A 50 -18.36 2.92 -17.01
N ASP A 51 -18.56 3.41 -15.79
CA ASP A 51 -18.65 4.84 -15.49
C ASP A 51 -17.43 5.36 -14.73
N GLU A 52 -16.76 4.49 -13.97
CA GLU A 52 -15.75 4.88 -12.99
C GLU A 52 -14.58 3.88 -12.89
N VAL A 53 -13.41 4.43 -12.60
CA VAL A 53 -12.23 3.70 -12.13
C VAL A 53 -11.93 4.12 -10.69
N SER A 54 -11.95 3.16 -9.78
CA SER A 54 -11.57 3.36 -8.38
C SER A 54 -10.30 2.59 -8.05
N ILE A 55 -9.34 3.22 -7.36
CA ILE A 55 -8.12 2.58 -6.90
C ILE A 55 -8.02 2.77 -5.38
N ASN A 56 -8.05 1.67 -4.64
CA ASN A 56 -8.03 1.70 -3.17
C ASN A 56 -6.83 0.90 -2.65
N LEU A 57 -6.10 1.46 -1.69
CA LEU A 57 -5.06 0.72 -0.98
C LEU A 57 -5.71 -0.34 -0.09
N LEU A 58 -5.40 -1.62 -0.31
CA LEU A 58 -5.90 -2.71 0.53
C LEU A 58 -4.98 -2.98 1.71
N ILE A 59 -3.68 -3.06 1.44
CA ILE A 59 -2.68 -3.35 2.45
C ILE A 59 -1.34 -2.74 2.05
N ALA A 60 -0.62 -2.21 3.04
CA ALA A 60 0.78 -1.88 2.92
C ALA A 60 1.51 -2.46 4.13
N LYS A 61 2.73 -2.94 3.91
CA LYS A 61 3.58 -3.47 4.97
C LYS A 61 5.02 -3.06 4.72
N THR A 62 5.68 -2.64 5.80
CA THR A 62 7.10 -2.28 5.79
C THR A 62 7.81 -3.11 6.86
N ARG A 63 9.04 -3.51 6.57
CA ARG A 63 9.91 -4.23 7.51
C ARG A 63 11.34 -3.69 7.40
N VAL A 64 12.01 -3.62 8.55
CA VAL A 64 13.45 -3.35 8.60
C VAL A 64 14.20 -4.56 8.03
N ALA A 65 15.23 -4.32 7.23
CA ALA A 65 16.04 -5.39 6.66
C ALA A 65 16.72 -6.20 7.78
N PRO A 66 16.85 -7.54 7.63
CA PRO A 66 17.51 -8.36 8.62
C PRO A 66 18.96 -7.92 8.85
N LYS A 67 19.45 -8.04 10.09
CA LYS A 67 20.86 -7.73 10.41
C LYS A 67 21.85 -8.67 9.69
N LYS A 68 21.42 -9.89 9.40
CA LYS A 68 22.17 -10.77 8.49
C LYS A 68 21.94 -10.26 7.08
N GLN A 69 23.01 -9.80 6.42
CA GLN A 69 22.92 -9.25 5.07
C GLN A 69 22.32 -10.31 4.12
N GLU A 70 21.07 -10.08 3.73
CA GLU A 70 20.48 -10.68 2.54
C GLU A 70 20.76 -9.76 1.35
N THR A 71 20.91 -10.34 0.17
CA THR A 71 21.18 -9.56 -1.03
C THR A 71 19.95 -8.76 -1.44
N LEU A 72 20.16 -7.62 -2.13
CA LEU A 72 19.06 -6.79 -2.62
C LEU A 72 18.02 -7.59 -3.45
N PRO A 73 18.41 -8.47 -4.40
CA PRO A 73 17.44 -9.29 -5.13
C PRO A 73 16.61 -10.21 -4.24
N ARG A 74 17.17 -10.70 -3.12
CA ARG A 74 16.41 -11.53 -2.18
C ARG A 74 15.43 -10.68 -1.37
N LEU A 75 15.82 -9.48 -0.96
CA LEU A 75 14.95 -8.57 -0.23
C LEU A 75 13.76 -8.09 -1.09
N GLU A 76 13.95 -7.94 -2.40
CA GLU A 76 12.85 -7.64 -3.34
C GLU A 76 11.84 -8.79 -3.48
N LEU A 77 12.25 -10.03 -3.20
CA LEU A 77 11.43 -11.26 -3.33
C LEU A 77 10.82 -11.76 -2.01
N CYS A 78 11.21 -11.22 -0.85
CA CYS A 78 10.85 -11.70 0.49
C CYS A 78 9.44 -11.33 0.97
#